data_AF-A0A914E238-F1
#
_entry.id   AF-A0A914E238-F1
#
_cell.length_a   1.000
_cell.length_b   1.000
_cell.length_c   1.000
_cell.angle_alpha   90.00
_cell.angle_beta   90.00
_cell.angle_gamma   90.00
#
_symmetry.space_group_name_H-M   'P 1'
#
loop_
_entity.id
_entity.type
_entity.pdbx_description
1 polymer ?
#
loop_
_entity_poly.entity_id
_entity_poly.type
_entity_poly.pdbx_seq_one_letter_code
_entity_poly.pdbx_strand_id
1 'polypeptide(L)'
;MQATLHSQVVESLMAKVVHDSPAWMLYLSWVTTAHIYNVNLTTPPLPIAHNTDGMDIDCSVDVLIENCHYQGSDDAVTMAAGANGLGRKYGRTTENILEVKHRLAYAMLLMKTSLLMEPVPLLV
;
A
#
# COMPACT_ATOMS: atom_id res chain seq x y z
N MET A 1 6.31 -12.03 -9.07
CA MET A 1 7.30 -10.91 -9.22
C MET A 1 6.67 -9.64 -8.67
N GLN A 2 7.30 -8.96 -7.71
CA GLN A 2 6.76 -7.73 -7.09
C GLN A 2 6.80 -6.53 -8.03
N ALA A 3 5.83 -5.62 -7.91
CA ALA A 3 5.81 -4.32 -8.55
C ALA A 3 6.15 -3.22 -7.53
N THR A 4 7.11 -2.36 -7.83
CA THR A 4 7.49 -1.26 -6.94
C THR A 4 7.61 0.05 -7.69
N LEU A 5 7.09 1.12 -7.10
CA LEU A 5 7.09 2.48 -7.64
C LEU A 5 7.74 3.41 -6.59
N HIS A 6 8.75 4.17 -7.03
CA HIS A 6 9.52 5.09 -6.20
C HIS A 6 9.83 6.36 -7.00
N SER A 7 9.03 7.42 -6.90
CA SER A 7 9.41 8.75 -7.41
C SER A 7 8.56 9.90 -6.86
N GLN A 8 9.01 11.15 -7.07
CA GLN A 8 8.31 12.39 -6.69
C GLN A 8 7.33 12.92 -7.77
N VAL A 9 7.03 12.13 -8.80
CA VAL A 9 6.24 12.58 -9.97
C VAL A 9 5.11 11.60 -10.26
N VAL A 10 4.01 12.13 -10.82
CA VAL A 10 2.80 11.41 -11.24
C VAL A 10 3.14 10.08 -11.91
N GLU A 11 2.95 8.98 -11.19
CA GLU A 11 3.11 7.63 -11.72
C GLU A 11 1.73 6.99 -11.86
N SER A 12 1.37 6.69 -13.10
CA SER A 12 0.15 5.96 -13.41
C SER A 12 0.50 4.48 -13.58
N LEU A 13 -0.01 3.62 -12.69
CA LEU A 13 0.09 2.17 -12.88
C LEU A 13 -1.21 1.67 -13.50
N MET A 14 -1.13 1.32 -14.78
CA MET A 14 -2.29 0.96 -15.60
C MET A 14 -2.20 -0.50 -16.03
N ALA A 15 -3.33 -1.23 -15.95
CA ALA A 15 -3.52 -2.54 -16.61
C ALA A 15 -2.44 -3.59 -16.28
N LYS A 16 -1.98 -3.63 -15.03
CA LYS A 16 -0.95 -4.57 -14.60
C LYS A 16 -1.57 -5.82 -13.96
N VAL A 17 -1.03 -6.98 -14.33
CA VAL A 17 -1.33 -8.24 -13.66
C VAL A 17 -0.10 -8.69 -12.89
N VAL A 18 -0.27 -8.95 -11.59
CA VAL A 18 0.80 -9.45 -10.72
C VAL A 18 0.36 -10.78 -10.13
N HIS A 19 1.22 -11.78 -10.24
CA HIS A 19 1.00 -13.12 -9.72
C HIS A 19 2.18 -13.55 -8.84
N ASP A 20 1.84 -14.30 -7.79
CA ASP A 20 2.76 -15.08 -6.96
C ASP A 20 3.99 -14.28 -6.50
N SER A 21 3.74 -13.06 -6.00
CA SER A 21 4.78 -12.30 -5.30
C SER A 21 5.13 -13.05 -3.99
N PRO A 22 6.42 -13.14 -3.63
CA PRO A 22 6.83 -13.78 -2.37
C PRO A 22 6.42 -13.00 -1.11
N ALA A 23 5.98 -11.75 -1.27
CA ALA A 23 5.45 -10.87 -0.23
C ALA A 23 4.61 -9.76 -0.92
N TRP A 24 4.61 -8.53 -0.38
CA TRP A 24 3.87 -7.37 -0.87
C TRP A 24 3.86 -7.30 -2.40
N MET A 25 2.67 -7.24 -3.00
CA MET A 25 2.50 -7.36 -4.44
C MET A 25 2.79 -6.04 -5.15
N LEU A 26 2.21 -4.95 -4.64
CA LEU A 26 2.40 -3.61 -5.13
C LEU A 26 2.77 -2.68 -3.97
N TYR A 27 3.98 -2.10 -4.01
CA TYR A 27 4.45 -1.15 -3.00
C TYR A 27 4.70 0.22 -3.64
N LEU A 28 3.97 1.24 -3.16
CA LEU A 28 4.15 2.65 -3.50
C LEU A 28 4.74 3.37 -2.30
N SER A 29 5.85 4.07 -2.50
CA SER A 29 6.53 4.79 -1.42
C SER A 29 6.96 6.18 -1.85
N TRP A 30 6.68 7.19 -1.02
CA TRP A 30 7.09 8.58 -1.22
C TRP A 30 6.51 9.27 -2.46
N VAL A 31 5.36 8.81 -2.93
CA VAL A 31 4.68 9.33 -4.12
C VAL A 31 3.78 10.51 -3.74
N THR A 32 3.68 11.52 -4.61
CA THR A 32 2.85 12.72 -4.39
C THR A 32 1.56 12.76 -5.17
N THR A 33 1.44 11.94 -6.21
CA THR A 33 0.21 11.72 -6.96
C THR A 33 0.32 10.39 -7.70
N ALA A 34 -0.67 9.52 -7.54
CA ALA A 34 -0.71 8.27 -8.30
C ALA A 34 -2.13 7.88 -8.70
N HIS A 35 -2.25 7.23 -9.86
CA HIS A 35 -3.48 6.55 -10.26
C HIS A 35 -3.16 5.09 -10.52
N ILE A 36 -3.67 4.23 -9.63
CA ILE A 36 -3.61 2.77 -9.75
C ILE A 36 -4.92 2.34 -10.37
N TYR A 37 -4.90 1.95 -11.65
CA TYR A 37 -6.11 1.67 -12.39
C TYR A 37 -6.07 0.32 -13.10
N ASN A 38 -7.18 -0.43 -12.96
CA ASN A 38 -7.39 -1.70 -13.63
C ASN A 38 -6.25 -2.71 -13.37
N VAL A 39 -5.76 -2.75 -12.12
CA VAL A 39 -4.72 -3.68 -11.68
C VAL A 39 -5.38 -4.95 -11.14
N ASN A 40 -4.85 -6.13 -11.51
CA ASN A 40 -5.29 -7.42 -11.03
C ASN A 40 -4.16 -8.13 -10.27
N LEU A 41 -4.40 -8.43 -9.00
CA LEU A 41 -3.44 -9.01 -8.08
C LEU A 41 -3.96 -10.34 -7.57
N THR A 42 -3.19 -11.42 -7.77
CA THR A 42 -3.51 -12.73 -7.16
C THR A 42 -2.31 -13.28 -6.40
N THR A 43 -2.53 -13.69 -5.16
CA THR A 43 -1.49 -14.28 -4.32
C THR A 43 -1.37 -15.79 -4.59
N PRO A 44 -0.25 -16.43 -4.20
CA PRO A 44 -0.19 -17.89 -4.12
C PRO A 44 -1.29 -18.43 -3.20
N PRO A 45 -1.64 -19.72 -3.30
CA PRO A 45 -2.53 -20.34 -2.34
C PRO A 45 -1.84 -20.52 -0.98
N LEU A 46 -2.63 -20.50 0.10
CA LEU A 46 -2.18 -20.97 1.41
C LEU A 46 -1.76 -22.46 1.34
N PRO A 47 -0.80 -22.91 2.19
CA PRO A 47 -0.15 -22.16 3.26
C PRO A 47 1.09 -21.35 2.81
N ILE A 48 1.37 -21.27 1.50
CA ILE A 48 2.61 -20.68 0.97
C ILE A 48 2.54 -19.14 1.00
N ALA A 49 1.33 -18.57 0.90
CA ALA A 49 1.13 -17.13 0.94
C ALA A 49 1.40 -16.57 2.34
N HIS A 50 2.42 -15.72 2.41
CA HIS A 50 2.81 -14.97 3.60
C HIS A 50 3.10 -13.53 3.21
N ASN A 51 2.52 -12.55 3.93
CA ASN A 51 2.78 -11.11 3.71
C ASN A 51 2.48 -10.67 2.27
N THR A 52 1.44 -11.26 1.66
CA THR A 52 1.09 -11.02 0.26
C THR A 52 0.04 -9.92 0.13
N ASP A 53 0.29 -8.81 0.81
CA ASP A 53 -0.51 -7.60 0.76
C ASP A 53 -0.68 -7.17 -0.71
N GLY A 54 -1.87 -6.70 -1.07
CA GLY A 54 -2.19 -6.30 -2.43
C GLY A 54 -1.48 -5.00 -2.79
N MET A 55 -1.89 -3.90 -2.16
CA MET A 55 -1.40 -2.56 -2.44
C MET A 55 -0.96 -1.85 -1.16
N ASP A 56 0.34 -1.76 -0.94
CA ASP A 56 0.94 -1.04 0.17
C ASP A 56 1.27 0.40 -0.25
N ILE A 57 0.60 1.36 0.37
CA ILE A 57 0.80 2.79 0.15
C ILE A 57 1.52 3.38 1.36
N ASP A 58 2.79 3.71 1.19
CA ASP A 58 3.66 4.20 2.27
C ASP A 58 4.16 5.62 1.99
N CYS A 59 4.15 6.48 3.01
CA CYS A 59 4.59 7.87 2.94
C CYS A 59 4.08 8.62 1.69
N SER A 60 2.85 8.39 1.21
CA SER A 60 2.37 8.87 -0.10
C SER A 60 1.08 9.68 -0.02
N VAL A 61 0.93 10.67 -0.91
CA VAL A 61 -0.24 11.57 -0.95
C VAL A 61 -0.91 11.54 -2.33
N ASP A 62 -2.21 11.82 -2.35
CA ASP A 62 -3.06 11.93 -3.55
C ASP A 62 -3.03 10.67 -4.43
N VAL A 63 -3.43 9.53 -3.85
CA VAL A 63 -3.48 8.24 -4.57
C VAL A 63 -4.93 7.86 -4.85
N LEU A 64 -5.25 7.71 -6.13
CA LEU A 64 -6.50 7.12 -6.60
C LEU A 64 -6.29 5.64 -6.95
N ILE A 65 -7.03 4.75 -6.31
CA ILE A 65 -7.11 3.33 -6.63
C ILE A 65 -8.47 3.07 -7.28
N GLU A 66 -8.51 2.70 -8.55
CA GLU A 66 -9.75 2.55 -9.29
C GLU A 66 -9.84 1.27 -10.13
N ASN A 67 -10.97 0.57 -10.02
CA ASN A 67 -11.29 -0.61 -10.83
C ASN A 67 -10.27 -1.76 -10.70
N CYS A 68 -9.66 -1.89 -9.54
CA CYS A 68 -8.70 -2.96 -9.25
C CYS A 68 -9.38 -4.23 -8.73
N HIS A 69 -8.66 -5.35 -8.81
CA HIS A 69 -9.05 -6.63 -8.25
C HIS A 69 -7.92 -7.21 -7.43
N TYR A 70 -8.24 -7.65 -6.21
CA TYR A 70 -7.33 -8.38 -5.34
C TYR A 70 -7.97 -9.71 -4.93
N GLN A 71 -7.19 -10.78 -5.12
CA GLN A 71 -7.52 -12.12 -4.64
C GLN A 71 -6.35 -12.66 -3.83
N GLY A 72 -6.49 -12.75 -2.51
CA GLY A 72 -5.39 -13.21 -1.68
C GLY A 72 -5.74 -13.59 -0.25
N SER A 73 -4.72 -13.62 0.59
CA SER A 73 -4.85 -14.05 2.00
C SER A 73 -4.38 -13.01 3.01
N ASP A 74 -3.90 -11.85 2.57
CA ASP A 74 -3.42 -10.76 3.42
C ASP A 74 -4.22 -9.47 3.15
N ASP A 75 -3.68 -8.32 3.55
CA ASP A 75 -4.31 -7.01 3.40
C ASP A 75 -4.45 -6.60 1.92
N ALA A 76 -5.66 -6.27 1.45
CA ALA A 76 -5.88 -5.89 0.05
C ALA A 76 -5.28 -4.51 -0.31
N VAL A 77 -5.44 -3.55 0.61
CA VAL A 77 -4.83 -2.22 0.56
C VAL A 77 -4.35 -1.88 1.97
N THR A 78 -3.07 -1.54 2.09
CA THR A 78 -2.43 -1.12 3.34
C THR A 78 -1.97 0.32 3.20
N MET A 79 -2.08 1.10 4.27
CA MET A 79 -1.51 2.44 4.36
C MET A 79 -0.51 2.50 5.50
N ALA A 80 0.69 3.01 5.22
CA ALA A 80 1.79 3.15 6.18
C ALA A 80 2.42 4.54 6.09
N ALA A 81 3.19 4.95 7.10
CA ALA A 81 3.87 6.26 7.15
C ALA A 81 5.31 6.12 7.66
N GLY A 82 6.03 5.13 7.13
CA GLY A 82 7.35 4.73 7.56
C GLY A 82 7.37 4.03 8.92
N ALA A 83 8.51 3.44 9.27
CA ALA A 83 8.65 2.66 10.49
C ALA A 83 9.59 3.32 11.52
N ASN A 84 9.18 3.26 12.79
CA ASN A 84 10.03 3.55 13.95
C ASN A 84 10.74 4.91 13.88
N GLY A 85 12.03 4.95 14.21
CA GLY A 85 12.83 6.17 14.26
C GLY A 85 12.98 6.86 12.90
N LEU A 86 13.02 6.10 11.80
CA LEU A 86 13.08 6.68 10.46
C LEU A 86 11.74 7.31 10.06
N GLY A 87 10.62 6.62 10.34
CA GLY A 87 9.28 7.20 10.16
C GLY A 87 9.11 8.51 10.93
N ARG A 88 9.49 8.52 12.22
CA ARG A 88 9.46 9.75 13.04
C ARG A 88 10.41 10.84 12.56
N LYS A 89 11.61 10.48 12.10
CA LYS A 89 12.61 11.44 11.61
C LYS A 89 12.14 12.16 10.36
N TYR A 90 11.52 11.44 9.44
CA TYR A 90 11.06 12.00 8.17
C TYR A 90 9.66 12.61 8.27
N GLY A 91 8.81 12.11 9.17
CA GLY A 91 7.52 12.71 9.51
C GLY A 91 6.55 12.83 8.33
N ARG A 92 6.72 12.00 7.30
CA ARG A 92 5.88 12.04 6.09
C ARG A 92 4.65 11.14 6.28
N THR A 93 3.48 11.72 6.11
CA THR A 93 2.19 11.05 6.21
C THR A 93 1.84 10.30 4.93
N THR A 94 0.90 9.35 5.05
CA THR A 94 0.11 8.87 3.93
C THR A 94 -1.29 9.45 4.04
N GLU A 95 -1.72 10.20 3.03
CA GLU A 95 -2.93 11.02 3.11
C GLU A 95 -3.62 11.19 1.75
N ASN A 96 -4.91 11.50 1.77
CA ASN A 96 -5.75 11.63 0.58
C ASN A 96 -5.68 10.42 -0.36
N ILE A 97 -5.99 9.25 0.20
CA ILE A 97 -6.09 7.99 -0.55
C ILE A 97 -7.56 7.71 -0.83
N LEU A 98 -7.92 7.57 -2.10
CA LEU A 98 -9.28 7.29 -2.54
C LEU A 98 -9.33 5.95 -3.28
N GLU A 99 -10.18 5.04 -2.79
CA GLU A 99 -10.43 3.74 -3.41
C GLU A 99 -11.84 3.67 -3.99
N VAL A 100 -11.96 3.31 -5.27
CA VAL A 100 -13.22 3.26 -6.03
C VAL A 100 -13.31 1.97 -6.84
N LYS A 101 -14.43 1.24 -6.72
CA LYS A 101 -14.72 0.00 -7.49
C LYS A 101 -13.66 -1.11 -7.31
N HIS A 102 -13.18 -1.32 -6.10
CA HIS A 102 -12.32 -2.46 -5.80
C HIS A 102 -13.14 -3.75 -5.67
N ARG A 103 -12.72 -4.80 -6.38
CA ARG A 103 -13.26 -6.15 -6.24
C ARG A 103 -12.33 -6.99 -5.38
N LEU A 104 -12.85 -7.50 -4.26
CA LEU A 104 -12.11 -8.35 -3.33
C LEU A 104 -12.62 -9.79 -3.41
N ALA A 105 -11.71 -10.74 -3.56
CA ALA A 105 -12.00 -12.17 -3.54
C ALA A 105 -11.08 -12.86 -2.53
N TYR A 106 -11.56 -13.06 -1.30
CA TYR A 106 -10.74 -13.45 -0.13
C TYR A 106 -9.70 -12.37 0.23
N ALA A 107 -9.91 -11.72 1.38
CA ALA A 107 -8.99 -10.76 1.96
C ALA A 107 -9.36 -10.59 3.44
N MET A 108 -8.37 -10.27 4.28
CA MET A 108 -8.63 -9.65 5.57
C MET A 108 -8.36 -8.16 5.39
N LEU A 109 -9.31 -7.30 5.75
CA LEU A 109 -9.12 -5.86 5.63
C LEU A 109 -8.68 -5.33 7.00
N LEU A 110 -7.37 -5.11 7.21
CA LEU A 110 -6.87 -4.39 8.38
C LEU A 110 -6.24 -3.06 7.95
N MET A 111 -6.85 -1.95 8.37
CA MET A 111 -6.14 -0.67 8.41
C MET A 111 -5.05 -0.76 9.49
N LYS A 112 -3.79 -0.97 9.09
CA LYS A 112 -2.64 -0.76 9.97
C LYS A 112 -2.33 0.74 10.07
N THR A 113 -3.25 1.50 10.67
CA THR A 113 -2.96 2.89 11.03
C THR A 113 -1.90 2.89 12.12
N SER A 114 -0.70 3.40 11.85
CA SER A 114 0.23 3.87 12.88
C SER A 114 -0.30 5.19 13.48
N LEU A 115 -1.50 5.16 14.05
CA LEU A 115 -1.97 6.18 14.98
C LEU A 115 -1.38 5.82 16.33
N LEU A 116 -0.41 6.62 16.78
CA LEU A 116 -0.05 6.97 18.17
C LEU A 116 1.43 7.37 18.23
N MET A 117 1.70 8.65 18.00
CA MET A 117 2.75 9.37 18.72
C MET A 117 2.21 10.77 19.00
N GLU A 118 1.50 10.91 20.13
CA GLU A 118 1.39 12.20 20.81
C GLU A 118 2.79 12.83 20.89
N PRO A 119 2.95 14.14 20.66
CA PRO A 119 4.24 14.79 20.79
C PRO A 119 4.73 14.64 22.23
N VAL A 120 5.76 13.82 22.44
CA VAL A 120 6.50 13.83 23.71
C VAL A 120 7.17 15.21 23.79
N PRO A 121 6.82 16.08 24.76
CA PRO A 121 7.55 17.32 24.94
C PRO A 121 8.99 16.96 25.26
N LEU A 122 9.93 17.51 24.50
CA LEU A 122 11.33 17.59 24.90
C LEU A 122 11.36 18.41 26.20
N LEU A 123 11.29 17.72 27.35
CA LEU A 123 11.78 18.29 28.59
C LEU A 123 13.30 18.28 28.53
N VAL A 124 13.81 19.49 28.79
CA VAL A 124 15.19 19.95 29.00
C VAL A 124 16.15 18.91 29.55
#